data_AF-A0AAD9JLM8-F1
#
_entry.id   AF-A0AAD9JLM8-F1
#
_cell.length_a   1.000
_cell.length_b   1.000
_cell.length_c   1.000
_cell.angle_alpha   90.00
_cell.angle_beta   90.00
_cell.angle_gamma   90.00
#
_symmetry.space_group_name_H-M   'P 1'
#
loop_
_entity.id
_entity.type
_entity.pdbx_description
1 polymer ?
#
loop_
_entity_poly.entity_id
_entity_poly.type
_entity_poly.pdbx_seq_one_letter_code
_entity_poly.pdbx_strand_id
1 'polypeptide(L)'
;MKSALVLLVFVVAVALPCDAWLFGKLQCGDDMYDPRTHACCNDKLHLWPRDRVNTRCCKQEIYVVTTHHCCGNRSGEVQVVPVEPDTPGRVTCSKIMMKLLVG
;
A
#
# COMPACT_ATOMS: atom_id res chain seq x y z
N MET A 1 46.09 1.24 -20.14
CA MET A 1 45.10 2.17 -19.53
C MET A 1 43.64 1.85 -19.86
N LYS A 2 43.33 0.95 -20.81
CA LYS A 2 41.94 0.66 -21.23
C LYS A 2 41.22 -0.39 -20.35
N SER A 3 41.96 -1.32 -19.74
CA SER A 3 41.38 -2.40 -18.92
C SER A 3 40.79 -1.95 -17.58
N ALA A 4 41.31 -0.88 -16.98
CA ALA A 4 40.79 -0.35 -15.71
C ALA A 4 39.43 0.36 -15.88
N LEU A 5 39.22 1.03 -17.01
CA LEU A 5 37.95 1.68 -17.34
C LEU A 5 36.85 0.64 -17.62
N VAL A 6 37.21 -0.47 -18.28
CA VAL A 6 36.29 -1.59 -18.54
C VAL A 6 35.86 -2.26 -17.23
N LEU A 7 36.79 -2.46 -16.28
CA LEU A 7 36.46 -2.98 -14.95
C LEU A 7 35.57 -2.03 -14.14
N LEU A 8 35.80 -0.71 -14.20
CA LEU A 8 34.91 0.26 -13.54
C LEU A 8 33.50 0.28 -14.15
N VAL A 9 33.37 0.14 -15.47
CA VAL A 9 32.04 0.04 -16.14
C VAL A 9 31.34 -1.27 -15.76
N PHE A 10 32.06 -2.40 -15.72
CA PHE A 10 31.50 -3.67 -15.25
C PHE A 10 31.13 -3.62 -13.76
N VAL A 11 31.93 -3.00 -12.90
CA VAL A 11 31.64 -2.86 -11.47
C VAL A 11 30.47 -1.90 -11.25
N VAL A 12 30.35 -0.82 -12.02
CA VAL A 12 29.18 0.08 -11.95
C VAL A 12 27.92 -0.64 -12.48
N ALA A 13 28.00 -1.46 -13.53
CA ALA A 13 26.86 -2.24 -14.03
C ALA A 13 26.47 -3.44 -13.14
N VAL A 14 27.42 -4.03 -12.41
CA VAL A 14 27.18 -5.21 -11.56
C VAL A 14 26.92 -4.82 -10.09
N ALA A 15 27.40 -3.65 -9.63
CA ALA A 15 27.19 -3.14 -8.28
C ALA A 15 26.13 -2.04 -8.18
N LEU A 16 25.66 -1.47 -9.29
CA LEU A 16 24.36 -0.78 -9.31
C LEU A 16 23.30 -1.86 -9.52
N PRO A 17 22.44 -2.13 -8.53
CA PRO A 17 21.42 -3.15 -8.70
C PRO A 17 20.51 -2.71 -9.83
N CYS A 18 20.44 -3.54 -10.87
CA CYS A 18 19.42 -3.51 -11.92
C CYS A 18 19.30 -2.17 -12.66
N ASP A 19 19.98 -2.05 -13.80
CA ASP A 19 19.75 -1.06 -14.86
C ASP A 19 18.26 -0.91 -15.22
N ALA A 20 17.55 -0.06 -14.49
CA ALA A 20 16.83 1.15 -14.89
C ALA A 20 16.26 1.31 -16.32
N TRP A 21 15.93 0.26 -17.09
CA TRP A 21 15.43 0.47 -18.47
C TRP A 21 14.26 -0.38 -18.98
N LEU A 22 13.65 -1.35 -18.28
CA LEU A 22 12.46 -2.04 -18.84
C LEU A 22 11.58 -2.92 -17.92
N PHE A 23 11.41 -2.61 -16.64
CA PHE A 23 10.38 -3.30 -15.84
C PHE A 23 9.64 -2.29 -14.96
N GLY A 24 8.32 -2.20 -15.13
CA GLY A 24 7.47 -1.32 -14.34
C GLY A 24 7.78 -1.46 -12.86
N LYS A 25 7.97 -0.33 -12.16
CA LYS A 25 8.28 -0.25 -10.73
C LYS A 25 7.36 -1.17 -9.93
N LEU A 26 7.86 -2.35 -9.58
CA LEU A 26 7.28 -3.24 -8.57
C LEU A 26 7.98 -2.99 -7.23
N GLN A 27 8.08 -1.71 -6.89
CA GLN A 27 8.70 -1.23 -5.68
C GLN A 27 7.64 -0.53 -4.84
N CYS A 28 7.64 -0.81 -3.54
CA CYS A 28 6.76 -0.20 -2.56
C CYS A 28 7.64 0.43 -1.49
N GLY A 29 7.70 1.77 -1.43
CA GLY A 29 8.73 2.45 -0.66
C GLY A 29 10.12 2.04 -1.15
N ASP A 30 10.92 1.45 -0.25
CA ASP A 30 12.26 0.96 -0.56
C ASP A 30 12.30 -0.54 -0.93
N ASP A 31 11.18 -1.26 -0.78
CA ASP A 31 11.13 -2.71 -0.95
C ASP A 31 10.65 -3.13 -2.34
N MET A 32 11.38 -4.07 -2.95
CA MET A 32 10.92 -4.78 -4.14
C MET A 32 9.85 -5.80 -3.77
N TYR A 33 8.77 -5.89 -4.53
CA TYR A 33 7.68 -6.81 -4.25
C TYR A 33 7.14 -7.53 -5.48
N ASP A 34 6.48 -8.67 -5.27
CA ASP A 34 5.74 -9.36 -6.34
C ASP A 34 4.27 -8.89 -6.33
N PRO A 35 3.77 -8.22 -7.40
CA PRO A 35 2.40 -7.71 -7.47
C PRO A 35 1.35 -8.82 -7.51
N ARG A 36 1.75 -10.06 -7.79
CA ARG A 36 0.88 -11.23 -7.78
C ARG A 36 0.64 -11.74 -6.36
N THR A 37 1.44 -11.36 -5.38
CA THR A 37 1.29 -11.81 -3.99
C THR A 37 1.10 -10.65 -3.02
N HIS A 38 1.56 -9.45 -3.38
CA HIS A 38 1.51 -8.27 -2.55
C HIS A 38 0.82 -7.08 -3.20
N ALA A 39 0.22 -6.26 -2.35
CA ALA A 39 -0.30 -4.94 -2.63
C ALA A 39 0.60 -3.88 -1.99
N CYS A 40 0.71 -2.71 -2.61
CA CYS A 40 1.40 -1.56 -2.05
C CYS A 40 0.41 -0.42 -1.79
N CYS A 41 0.42 0.13 -0.57
CA CYS A 41 -0.39 1.28 -0.18
C CYS A 41 0.50 2.31 0.54
N ASN A 42 0.70 3.50 -0.05
CA ASN A 42 1.55 4.57 0.50
C ASN A 42 2.85 4.05 1.12
N ASP A 43 3.65 3.36 0.31
CA ASP A 43 4.96 2.82 0.69
C ASP A 43 4.93 1.72 1.77
N LYS A 44 3.75 1.21 2.11
CA LYS A 44 3.59 0.03 2.96
C LYS A 44 3.17 -1.18 2.14
N LEU A 45 3.94 -2.24 2.27
CA LEU A 45 3.69 -3.51 1.60
C LEU A 45 2.71 -4.38 2.40
N HIS A 46 1.77 -5.01 1.69
CA HIS A 46 0.76 -5.91 2.25
C HIS A 46 0.66 -7.18 1.43
N LEU A 47 0.25 -8.27 2.05
CA LEU A 47 -0.15 -9.48 1.33
C LEU A 47 -1.57 -9.31 0.78
N TRP A 48 -1.80 -9.77 -0.45
CA TRP A 48 -3.15 -9.78 -1.01
C TRP A 48 -4.08 -10.68 -0.19
N PRO A 49 -5.24 -10.17 0.26
CA PRO A 49 -6.30 -11.02 0.80
C PRO A 49 -6.93 -11.85 -0.32
N ARG A 50 -7.81 -12.80 0.05
CA ARG A 50 -8.52 -13.63 -0.92
C ARG A 50 -9.34 -12.81 -1.91
N ASP A 51 -10.05 -11.78 -1.44
CA ASP A 51 -10.87 -10.91 -2.27
C ASP A 51 -10.06 -9.74 -2.83
N ARG A 52 -9.27 -10.01 -3.87
CA ARG A 52 -8.41 -9.01 -4.50
C ARG A 52 -9.19 -7.94 -5.26
N VAL A 53 -10.32 -8.31 -5.86
CA VAL A 53 -11.13 -7.44 -6.72
C VAL A 53 -11.74 -6.30 -5.92
N ASN A 54 -12.18 -6.60 -4.69
CA ASN A 54 -12.77 -5.63 -3.79
C ASN A 54 -11.75 -5.01 -2.81
N THR A 55 -10.46 -5.33 -2.91
CA THR A 55 -9.44 -4.75 -2.05
C THR A 55 -8.98 -3.38 -2.56
N ARG A 56 -8.91 -2.40 -1.66
CA ARG A 56 -8.46 -1.03 -1.93
C ARG A 56 -7.51 -0.54 -0.83
N CYS A 57 -6.78 0.53 -1.13
CA CYS A 57 -5.92 1.20 -0.15
C CYS A 57 -6.67 2.31 0.58
N CYS A 58 -6.41 2.43 1.88
CA CYS A 58 -6.78 3.53 2.74
C CYS A 58 -5.52 4.02 3.46
N LYS A 59 -4.90 5.09 2.94
CA LYS A 59 -3.53 5.51 3.30
C LYS A 59 -2.55 4.34 3.13
N GLN A 60 -1.98 3.87 4.24
CA GLN A 60 -1.00 2.81 4.27
C GLN A 60 -1.64 1.43 4.48
N GLU A 61 -2.96 1.32 4.71
CA GLU A 61 -3.62 0.05 4.97
C GLU A 61 -4.43 -0.44 3.77
N ILE A 62 -4.55 -1.76 3.62
CA ILE A 62 -5.50 -2.37 2.69
C ILE A 62 -6.83 -2.66 3.40
N TYR A 63 -7.93 -2.57 2.67
CA TYR A 63 -9.25 -2.97 3.17
C TYR A 63 -10.13 -3.52 2.04
N VAL A 64 -11.11 -4.36 2.38
CA VAL A 64 -12.07 -4.91 1.41
C VAL A 64 -13.34 -4.09 1.43
N VAL A 65 -13.74 -3.50 0.29
CA VAL A 65 -14.85 -2.54 0.20
C VAL A 65 -16.23 -3.14 0.54
N THR A 66 -16.36 -4.46 0.55
CA THR A 66 -17.59 -5.17 0.92
C THR A 66 -17.78 -5.29 2.43
N THR A 67 -16.70 -5.18 3.21
CA THR A 67 -16.72 -5.35 4.66
C THR A 67 -16.28 -4.09 5.40
N HIS A 68 -15.52 -3.22 4.75
CA HIS A 68 -14.94 -2.02 5.34
C HIS A 68 -14.99 -0.82 4.39
N HIS A 69 -14.83 0.38 4.93
CA HIS A 69 -14.73 1.64 4.21
C HIS A 69 -13.54 2.48 4.70
N CYS A 70 -13.02 3.32 3.81
CA CYS A 70 -12.01 4.32 4.15
C CYS A 70 -12.69 5.65 4.51
N CYS A 71 -12.48 6.11 5.73
CA CYS A 71 -13.02 7.36 6.26
C CYS A 71 -11.91 8.37 6.46
N GLY A 72 -12.02 9.56 5.89
CA GLY A 72 -11.17 10.70 6.19
C GLY A 72 -11.93 11.81 6.90
N ASN A 73 -11.30 12.49 7.86
CA ASN A 73 -11.84 13.71 8.46
C ASN A 73 -11.09 14.97 7.98
N ARG A 74 -11.66 16.15 8.26
CA ARG A 74 -11.06 17.45 7.88
C ARG A 74 -9.74 17.74 8.59
N SER A 75 -9.42 17.00 9.66
CA SER A 75 -8.17 17.10 10.40
C SER A 75 -7.04 16.26 9.78
N GLY A 76 -7.31 15.57 8.66
CA GLY A 76 -6.32 14.76 7.94
C GLY A 76 -6.18 13.32 8.46
N GLU A 77 -6.97 12.94 9.46
CA GLU A 77 -7.02 11.58 9.99
C GLU A 77 -7.83 10.71 9.03
N VAL A 78 -7.25 9.58 8.64
CA VAL A 78 -7.86 8.63 7.72
C VAL A 78 -7.77 7.22 8.29
N GLN A 79 -8.88 6.48 8.28
CA GLN A 79 -9.01 5.20 8.95
C GLN A 79 -9.98 4.24 8.23
N VAL A 80 -9.74 2.95 8.42
CA VAL A 80 -10.59 1.87 7.92
C VAL A 80 -11.66 1.53 8.96
N VAL A 81 -12.94 1.58 8.58
CA VAL A 81 -14.08 1.27 9.46
C VAL A 81 -14.92 0.13 8.90
N PRO A 82 -15.52 -0.74 9.73
CA PRO A 82 -16.41 -1.79 9.25
C PRO A 82 -17.71 -1.20 8.68
N VAL A 83 -18.30 -1.91 7.71
CA VAL A 83 -19.65 -1.63 7.21
C VAL A 83 -20.65 -2.05 8.29
N GLU A 84 -21.45 -1.11 8.80
CA GLU A 84 -22.57 -1.47 9.69
C GLU A 84 -23.68 -2.16 8.87
N PRO A 85 -24.27 -3.28 9.35
CA PRO A 85 -25.25 -4.08 8.60
C PRO A 85 -26.60 -3.37 8.38
N ASP A 86 -26.89 -2.29 9.11
CA ASP A 86 -28.26 -1.77 9.24
C ASP A 86 -28.65 -0.68 8.23
N THR A 87 -27.73 -0.11 7.45
CA THR A 87 -28.12 0.86 6.41
C THR A 87 -27.19 0.83 5.18
N PRO A 88 -27.70 0.45 3.99
CA PRO A 88 -26.96 0.58 2.74
C PRO A 88 -26.60 2.05 2.51
N GLY A 89 -25.29 2.36 2.48
CA GLY A 89 -24.79 3.70 2.14
C GLY A 89 -24.59 4.67 3.31
N ARG A 90 -24.84 4.30 4.57
CA ARG A 90 -24.53 5.15 5.74
C ARG A 90 -23.26 4.70 6.44
N VAL A 91 -22.11 5.00 5.83
CA VAL A 91 -20.82 4.86 6.51
C VAL A 91 -20.70 6.01 7.51
N THR A 92 -20.98 5.77 8.80
CA THR A 92 -20.80 6.80 9.82
C THR A 92 -19.32 6.94 10.18
N CYS A 93 -18.57 7.67 9.34
CA CYS A 93 -17.18 8.08 9.62
C CYS A 93 -17.03 8.95 10.89
N SER A 94 -18.13 9.27 11.56
CA SER A 94 -18.20 10.09 12.77
C SER A 94 -18.28 9.30 14.09
N LYS A 95 -18.36 7.96 14.08
CA LYS A 95 -18.70 7.18 15.30
C LYS A 95 -17.54 6.79 16.22
N ILE A 96 -16.32 7.28 16.00
CA ILE A 96 -15.17 6.87 16.83
C ILE A 96 -15.05 7.67 18.14
N MET A 97 -15.74 8.81 18.25
CA MET A 97 -15.82 9.58 19.50
C MET A 97 -16.96 9.15 20.44
N MET A 98 -17.42 7.89 20.41
CA MET A 98 -18.48 7.42 21.33
C MET A 98 -18.17 6.09 22.04
N LYS A 99 -17.06 5.40 21.73
CA LYS A 99 -16.69 4.14 22.41
C LYS A 99 -15.93 4.33 23.73
N LEU A 100 -15.60 5.57 24.12
CA LEU A 100 -14.96 5.88 25.41
C LEU A 100 -15.93 6.42 26.49
N LEU A 101 -17.24 6.53 26.21
CA LEU A 101 -18.22 7.07 27.16
C LEU A 101 -19.20 6.03 27.72
N VAL A 102 -19.03 4.74 27.39
CA VAL A 102 -19.76 3.64 28.05
C VAL A 102 -18.73 2.80 28.79
N GLY A 103 -18.25 3.36 29.90
CA GLY A 103 -17.55 2.67 30.98
C GLY A 103 -18.52 2.45 32.13
#